data_AF-A0A0S4L5F8-F1
#
_entry.id   AF-A0A0S4L5F8-F1
#
_cell.length_a   1.000
_cell.length_b   1.000
_cell.length_c   1.000
_cell.angle_alpha   90.00
_cell.angle_beta   90.00
_cell.angle_gamma   90.00
#
_symmetry.space_group_name_H-M   'P 1'
#
loop_
_entity.id
_entity.type
_entity.pdbx_description
1 polymer ?
#
loop_
_entity_poly.entity_id
_entity_poly.type
_entity_poly.pdbx_seq_one_letter_code
_entity_poly.pdbx_strand_id
1 'polypeptide(L)'
;MFGLFQADKGLHLTCHQCRTRHRVRNAHKLEARMRAHCQRCRTPFVVVAAKAKQPASPVSTVAEDPLETSAQGDFPQPRRFAFTGKGESLFGISLVNTFLTLITCGLYMFWAKARVRKYLFSQTEFAGDRFAYHGTGPELFRGFLKATAVFGIPYACLAMGPQLLGMEVWIQASARFLAGALFVIFIPIATVGARRYRLTRTSWRGIRCSFVGSAWQYIKLYLTGALLNVITVGTYYPFYDARRQTFLISHSRVGNQSFHFDGQGRDLAKDFCLAVLLTPFAFGLNWFWYSAKRQRYYWEHTSFAESRFAFTGTGGELCRLKLVNVCLLVFTLGFAWPWTTIRNAHFIFEHLTFTGPANLDTLTQATASSVDNG
;
A
#
# COMPACT_ATOMS: atom_id res chain seq x y z
N MET A 1 -26.67 4.75 24.57
CA MET A 1 -26.03 6.04 24.22
C MET A 1 -26.71 6.52 22.94
N PHE A 2 -27.65 7.46 23.03
CA PHE A 2 -28.45 7.96 21.91
C PHE A 2 -28.66 9.46 22.10
N GLY A 3 -28.61 10.20 20.97
CA GLY A 3 -28.43 11.65 20.90
C GLY A 3 -29.57 12.48 21.48
N LEU A 4 -29.18 13.67 21.96
CA LEU A 4 -30.07 14.75 22.37
C LEU A 4 -30.29 15.68 21.18
N PHE A 5 -31.53 15.68 20.68
CA PHE A 5 -32.16 16.83 20.03
C PHE A 5 -32.64 17.77 21.14
N GLN A 6 -32.33 19.06 21.07
CA GLN A 6 -32.97 20.07 21.91
C GLN A 6 -33.36 21.27 21.04
N ALA A 7 -34.65 21.34 20.72
CA ALA A 7 -35.39 22.58 20.55
C ALA A 7 -36.11 22.87 21.88
N ASP A 8 -36.16 24.14 22.27
CA ASP A 8 -36.80 24.61 23.50
C ASP A 8 -38.22 24.05 23.67
N LYS A 9 -38.42 23.25 24.74
CA LYS A 9 -39.66 23.02 25.50
C LYS A 9 -39.50 21.80 26.41
N GLY A 10 -39.14 22.02 27.68
CA GLY A 10 -39.29 21.06 28.77
C GLY A 10 -38.43 19.80 28.72
N LEU A 11 -37.83 19.42 29.85
CA LEU A 11 -37.09 18.16 29.93
C LEU A 11 -38.09 16.98 29.91
N HIS A 12 -38.01 16.14 28.87
CA HIS A 12 -38.83 14.95 28.72
C HIS A 12 -37.97 13.69 28.82
N LEU A 13 -38.44 12.71 29.61
CA LEU A 13 -37.81 11.39 29.75
C LEU A 13 -38.66 10.36 28.99
N THR A 14 -38.03 9.57 28.14
CA THR A 14 -38.64 8.43 27.46
C THR A 14 -38.29 7.14 28.17
N CYS A 15 -39.30 6.35 28.55
CA CYS A 15 -39.04 5.01 29.08
C CYS A 15 -38.51 4.10 27.96
N HIS A 16 -37.41 3.38 28.19
CA HIS A 16 -36.84 2.45 27.21
C HIS A 16 -37.79 1.28 26.88
N GLN A 17 -38.57 0.80 27.86
CA GLN A 17 -39.37 -0.42 27.71
C GLN A 17 -40.76 -0.17 27.14
N CYS A 18 -41.47 0.88 27.59
CA CYS A 18 -42.83 1.18 27.11
C CYS A 18 -42.93 2.42 26.20
N ARG A 19 -41.79 3.07 25.89
CA ARG A 19 -41.69 4.30 25.06
C ARG A 19 -42.60 5.46 25.48
N THR A 20 -43.18 5.43 26.67
CA THR A 20 -44.02 6.50 27.19
C THR A 20 -43.16 7.72 27.55
N ARG A 21 -43.60 8.92 27.14
CA ARG A 21 -42.95 10.19 27.43
C ARG A 21 -43.44 10.75 28.76
N HIS A 22 -42.53 11.01 29.69
CA HIS A 22 -42.80 11.67 30.95
C HIS A 22 -42.19 13.07 30.95
N ARG A 23 -42.96 14.07 31.40
CA ARG A 23 -42.48 15.46 31.55
C ARG A 23 -41.87 15.65 32.92
N VAL A 24 -40.65 16.16 33.00
CA VAL A 24 -40.00 16.51 34.27
C VAL A 24 -40.47 17.90 34.67
N ARG A 25 -41.21 17.99 35.79
CA ARG A 25 -41.75 19.28 36.29
C ARG A 25 -40.67 20.15 36.93
N ASN A 26 -39.72 19.56 37.66
CA ASN A 26 -38.70 20.27 38.44
C ASN A 26 -37.31 19.69 38.18
N ALA A 27 -36.67 20.09 37.08
CA ALA A 27 -35.34 19.59 36.71
C ALA A 27 -34.24 19.93 37.76
N HIS A 28 -34.39 21.05 38.47
CA HIS A 28 -33.42 21.50 39.48
C HIS A 28 -33.39 20.67 40.78
N LYS A 29 -34.40 19.81 41.02
CA LYS A 29 -34.45 18.92 42.20
C LYS A 29 -33.85 17.53 41.94
N LEU A 30 -33.32 17.27 40.75
CA LEU A 30 -32.78 15.97 40.37
C LEU A 30 -31.34 15.81 40.86
N GLU A 31 -31.14 14.98 41.88
CA GLU A 31 -29.82 14.59 42.38
C GLU A 31 -29.30 13.34 41.67
N ALA A 32 -27.97 13.20 41.60
CA ALA A 32 -27.32 12.01 41.06
C ALA A 32 -27.67 10.78 41.92
N ARG A 33 -28.05 9.67 41.27
CA ARG A 33 -28.45 8.37 41.90
C ARG A 33 -29.88 8.29 42.46
N MET A 34 -30.75 9.28 42.22
CA MET A 34 -32.18 9.10 42.49
C MET A 34 -32.76 7.95 41.64
N ARG A 35 -33.50 7.05 42.29
CA ARG A 35 -34.22 5.95 41.65
C ARG A 35 -35.67 6.36 41.43
N ALA A 36 -36.13 6.26 40.19
CA ALA A 36 -37.51 6.50 39.83
C ALA A 36 -38.08 5.29 39.08
N HIS A 37 -39.41 5.14 39.14
CA HIS A 37 -40.12 4.08 38.42
C HIS A 37 -41.03 4.71 37.36
N CYS A 38 -41.12 4.06 36.19
CA CYS A 38 -42.09 4.47 35.18
C CYS A 38 -43.52 4.22 35.70
N GLN A 39 -44.41 5.22 35.61
CA GLN A 39 -45.79 5.08 36.07
C GLN A 39 -46.63 4.08 35.25
N ARG A 40 -46.18 3.71 34.03
CA ARG A 40 -46.92 2.79 33.14
C ARG A 40 -46.46 1.33 33.25
N CYS A 41 -45.15 1.08 33.30
CA CYS A 41 -44.60 -0.29 33.30
C CYS A 41 -43.77 -0.63 34.55
N ARG A 42 -43.68 0.27 35.53
CA ARG A 42 -42.93 0.12 36.80
C ARG A 42 -41.44 -0.23 36.69
N THR A 43 -40.85 -0.16 35.50
CA THR A 43 -39.41 -0.39 35.32
C THR A 43 -38.60 0.68 36.06
N PRO A 44 -37.62 0.30 36.90
CA PRO A 44 -36.76 1.24 37.59
C PRO A 44 -35.74 1.86 36.62
N PHE A 45 -35.45 3.15 36.79
CA PHE A 45 -34.34 3.82 36.11
C PHE A 45 -33.61 4.76 37.07
N VAL A 46 -32.32 4.96 36.81
CA VAL A 46 -31.43 5.79 37.64
C VAL A 46 -31.11 7.07 36.88
N VAL A 47 -31.31 8.22 37.54
CA VAL A 47 -30.97 9.53 36.96
C VAL A 47 -29.46 9.74 37.05
N VAL A 48 -28.80 9.77 35.89
CA VAL A 48 -27.39 10.15 35.75
C VAL A 48 -27.38 11.66 35.47
N ALA A 49 -27.17 12.47 36.50
CA ALA A 49 -27.25 13.93 36.38
C ALA A 49 -26.17 14.46 35.42
N ALA A 50 -26.59 15.17 34.36
CA ALA A 50 -25.72 15.98 33.54
C ALA A 50 -25.45 17.30 34.28
N LYS A 51 -24.17 17.62 34.52
CA LYS A 51 -23.73 18.83 35.21
C LYS A 51 -24.20 20.06 34.41
N ALA A 52 -25.14 20.83 34.95
CA ALA A 52 -25.64 22.05 34.34
C ALA A 52 -24.54 23.12 34.29
N LYS A 53 -24.26 23.64 33.10
CA LYS A 53 -23.36 24.78 32.87
C LYS A 53 -24.04 26.05 33.39
N GLN A 54 -23.33 26.85 34.18
CA GLN A 54 -23.81 28.12 34.76
C GLN A 54 -24.29 29.11 33.67
N PRO A 55 -25.31 29.94 33.95
CA PRO A 55 -25.86 30.89 32.98
C PRO A 55 -25.01 32.15 32.85
N ALA A 56 -24.86 32.64 31.62
CA ALA A 56 -24.33 33.97 31.30
C ALA A 56 -25.43 35.03 31.41
N SER A 57 -25.06 36.24 31.86
CA SER A 57 -25.88 37.47 31.82
C SER A 57 -25.85 38.14 30.44
N PRO A 58 -26.80 39.06 30.13
CA PRO A 58 -27.54 39.03 28.87
C PRO A 58 -27.03 39.98 27.77
N VAL A 59 -27.13 39.45 26.54
CA VAL A 59 -27.70 40.03 25.30
C VAL A 59 -27.55 41.54 25.03
N SER A 60 -26.91 41.85 23.90
CA SER A 60 -27.37 42.91 22.99
C SER A 60 -27.50 42.32 21.59
N THR A 61 -28.72 42.35 21.08
CA THR A 61 -29.19 42.06 19.72
C THR A 61 -28.55 43.02 18.71
N VAL A 62 -28.17 42.57 17.51
CA VAL A 62 -28.85 42.70 16.20
C VAL A 62 -27.76 42.22 15.19
N ALA A 63 -27.93 41.40 14.15
CA ALA A 63 -29.01 41.08 13.21
C ALA A 63 -28.93 39.63 12.71
N GLU A 64 -30.04 39.11 12.19
CA GLU A 64 -30.20 37.80 11.54
C GLU A 64 -29.58 37.73 10.12
N ASP A 65 -28.80 36.67 9.91
CA ASP A 65 -28.72 35.75 8.76
C ASP A 65 -28.20 36.21 7.36
N PRO A 66 -27.50 35.30 6.62
CA PRO A 66 -27.77 33.87 6.55
C PRO A 66 -26.71 32.95 7.15
N LEU A 67 -27.16 32.10 8.08
CA LEU A 67 -26.68 30.74 8.33
C LEU A 67 -26.38 30.05 6.99
N GLU A 68 -25.11 30.06 6.60
CA GLU A 68 -24.57 28.97 5.82
C GLU A 68 -24.75 27.70 6.65
N THR A 69 -25.72 26.93 6.23
CA THR A 69 -25.96 25.55 6.63
C THR A 69 -24.68 24.76 6.32
N SER A 70 -23.75 24.68 7.27
CA SER A 70 -22.76 23.60 7.29
C SER A 70 -23.44 22.34 7.85
N ALA A 71 -24.49 21.89 7.15
CA ALA A 71 -24.76 20.47 7.07
C ALA A 71 -23.62 19.85 6.25
N GLN A 72 -22.41 19.82 6.83
CA GLN A 72 -21.36 18.95 6.35
C GLN A 72 -21.86 17.54 6.68
N GLY A 73 -22.51 16.91 5.72
CA GLY A 73 -22.48 15.46 5.63
C GLY A 73 -21.04 15.04 5.86
N ASP A 74 -20.83 14.12 6.78
CA ASP A 74 -19.52 13.59 7.17
C ASP A 74 -18.92 12.86 5.96
N PHE A 75 -18.39 13.64 5.01
CA PHE A 75 -17.66 13.12 3.87
C PHE A 75 -16.36 12.55 4.43
N PRO A 76 -16.04 11.26 4.17
CA PRO A 76 -14.81 10.66 4.67
C PRO A 76 -13.62 11.51 4.25
N GLN A 77 -12.96 12.16 5.21
CA GLN A 77 -11.77 12.97 4.94
C GLN A 77 -10.71 12.09 4.27
N PRO A 78 -10.05 12.56 3.19
CA PRO A 78 -9.02 11.78 2.51
C PRO A 78 -7.91 11.43 3.49
N ARG A 79 -7.72 10.12 3.75
CA ARG A 79 -6.68 9.62 4.64
C ARG A 79 -5.35 9.60 3.89
N ARG A 80 -4.32 10.27 4.44
CA ARG A 80 -2.98 10.29 3.84
C ARG A 80 -2.09 9.25 4.49
N PHE A 81 -1.11 8.78 3.73
CA PHE A 81 0.00 8.03 4.31
C PHE A 81 1.01 9.02 4.90
N ALA A 82 1.52 8.72 6.09
CA ALA A 82 2.58 9.50 6.71
C ALA A 82 3.88 8.68 6.69
N PHE A 83 4.97 9.32 6.28
CA PHE A 83 6.30 8.71 6.32
C PHE A 83 7.24 9.60 7.13
N THR A 84 7.70 9.09 8.27
CA THR A 84 8.54 9.86 9.21
C THR A 84 10.03 9.55 9.09
N GLY A 85 10.43 8.78 8.07
CA GLY A 85 11.80 8.32 7.91
C GLY A 85 12.75 9.45 7.53
N LYS A 86 13.90 9.51 8.22
CA LYS A 86 15.00 10.44 7.93
C LYS A 86 16.15 9.75 7.17
N GLY A 87 16.86 10.54 6.36
CA GLY A 87 18.03 10.10 5.59
C GLY A 87 19.21 9.69 6.47
N GLU A 88 19.48 10.47 7.52
CA GLU A 88 20.61 10.28 8.44
C GLU A 88 20.52 8.97 9.23
N SER A 89 19.33 8.63 9.75
CA SER A 89 19.10 7.37 10.45
C SER A 89 19.24 6.17 9.52
N LEU A 90 18.77 6.28 8.27
CA LEU A 90 19.00 5.23 7.28
C LEU A 90 20.48 5.15 6.87
N PHE A 91 21.20 6.28 6.83
CA PHE A 91 22.63 6.31 6.55
C PHE A 91 23.44 5.59 7.62
N GLY A 92 23.16 5.81 8.91
CA GLY A 92 23.81 5.06 9.99
C GLY A 92 23.60 3.55 9.87
N ILE A 93 22.39 3.11 9.53
CA ILE A 93 22.10 1.70 9.26
C ILE A 93 22.89 1.18 8.05
N SER A 94 22.90 1.95 6.95
CA SER A 94 23.56 1.56 5.71
C SER A 94 25.09 1.54 5.84
N LEU A 95 25.70 2.44 6.61
CA LEU A 95 27.14 2.45 6.86
C LEU A 95 27.60 1.16 7.53
N VAL A 96 26.94 0.78 8.63
CA VAL A 96 27.20 -0.48 9.35
C VAL A 96 26.95 -1.68 8.42
N ASN A 97 25.87 -1.65 7.64
CA ASN A 97 25.56 -2.72 6.72
C ASN A 97 26.60 -2.88 5.60
N THR A 98 27.10 -1.77 5.04
CA THR A 98 28.15 -1.77 4.01
C THR A 98 29.45 -2.29 4.57
N PHE A 99 29.85 -1.84 5.76
CA PHE A 99 31.04 -2.35 6.45
C PHE A 99 30.97 -3.87 6.70
N LEU A 100 29.85 -4.36 7.24
CA LEU A 100 29.66 -5.80 7.47
C LEU A 100 29.58 -6.58 6.16
N THR A 101 29.00 -6.01 5.11
CA THR A 101 28.92 -6.64 3.78
C THR A 101 30.30 -6.73 3.13
N LEU A 102 31.16 -5.73 3.32
CA LEU A 102 32.55 -5.77 2.84
C LEU A 102 33.35 -6.85 3.55
N ILE A 103 33.31 -6.89 4.89
CA ILE A 103 34.05 -7.87 5.70
C ILE A 103 33.59 -9.30 5.44
N THR A 104 32.30 -9.49 5.17
CA THR A 104 31.74 -10.82 4.88
C THR A 104 31.75 -11.19 3.39
N CYS A 105 32.53 -10.47 2.57
CA CYS A 105 32.64 -10.68 1.12
C CYS A 105 31.28 -10.77 0.42
N GLY A 106 30.35 -9.89 0.80
CA GLY A 106 29.00 -9.81 0.22
C GLY A 106 27.93 -10.59 0.98
N LEU A 107 28.28 -11.54 1.85
CA LEU A 107 27.30 -12.43 2.49
C LEU A 107 26.30 -11.66 3.36
N TYR A 108 26.72 -10.61 4.06
CA TYR A 108 25.84 -9.83 4.93
C TYR A 108 24.73 -9.05 4.19
N MET A 109 24.75 -8.98 2.85
CA MET A 109 23.73 -8.26 2.06
C MET A 109 22.29 -8.69 2.35
N PHE A 110 22.07 -9.96 2.74
CA PHE A 110 20.74 -10.49 3.07
C PHE A 110 20.20 -9.91 4.38
N TRP A 111 21.06 -9.79 5.40
CA TRP A 111 20.73 -9.16 6.67
C TRP A 111 20.58 -7.65 6.52
N ALA A 112 21.46 -7.01 5.72
CA ALA A 112 21.36 -5.60 5.38
C ALA A 112 20.01 -5.26 4.75
N LYS A 113 19.58 -6.04 3.73
CA LYS A 113 18.26 -5.88 3.08
C LYS A 113 17.10 -6.01 4.08
N ALA A 114 17.16 -6.99 4.98
CA ALA A 114 16.12 -7.17 6.00
C ALA A 114 16.06 -5.98 6.97
N ARG A 115 17.22 -5.49 7.44
CA ARG A 115 17.31 -4.36 8.38
C ARG A 115 16.78 -3.05 7.76
N VAL A 116 17.15 -2.76 6.51
CA VAL A 116 16.63 -1.57 5.80
C VAL A 116 15.12 -1.65 5.60
N ARG A 117 14.57 -2.82 5.22
CA ARG A 117 13.11 -2.99 5.09
C ARG A 117 12.38 -2.80 6.42
N LYS A 118 12.89 -3.39 7.50
CA LYS A 118 12.32 -3.18 8.85
C LYS A 118 12.24 -1.70 9.20
N TYR A 119 13.33 -0.97 8.95
CA TYR A 119 13.36 0.47 9.17
C TYR A 119 12.31 1.20 8.31
N LEU A 120 12.29 1.01 6.99
CA LEU A 120 11.35 1.71 6.10
C LEU A 120 9.88 1.45 6.47
N PHE A 121 9.52 0.20 6.78
CA PHE A 121 8.14 -0.14 7.18
C PHE A 121 7.79 0.47 8.54
N SER A 122 8.71 0.45 9.52
CA SER A 122 8.48 1.07 10.84
C SER A 122 8.31 2.59 10.80
N GLN A 123 8.75 3.24 9.73
CA GLN A 123 8.61 4.68 9.48
C GLN A 123 7.42 5.02 8.58
N THR A 124 6.66 4.01 8.15
CA THR A 124 5.45 4.18 7.33
C THR A 124 4.23 4.01 8.22
N GLU A 125 3.36 4.99 8.20
CA GLU A 125 2.14 5.06 9.00
C GLU A 125 0.93 5.29 8.10
N PHE A 126 -0.17 4.60 8.42
CA PHE A 126 -1.44 4.74 7.72
C PHE A 126 -2.59 4.62 8.70
N ALA A 127 -3.51 5.58 8.65
CA ALA A 127 -4.66 5.70 9.56
C ALA A 127 -4.29 5.61 11.06
N GLY A 128 -3.16 6.21 11.45
CA GLY A 128 -2.68 6.25 12.84
C GLY A 128 -1.86 5.05 13.30
N ASP A 129 -1.76 4.00 12.47
CA ASP A 129 -1.04 2.77 12.79
C ASP A 129 0.16 2.56 11.85
N ARG A 130 1.29 2.13 12.42
CA ARG A 130 2.52 1.86 11.66
C ARG A 130 2.56 0.45 11.08
N PHE A 131 3.25 0.32 9.95
CA PHE A 131 3.53 -0.99 9.38
C PHE A 131 4.68 -1.68 10.11
N ALA A 132 4.60 -3.01 10.24
CA ALA A 132 5.67 -3.84 10.79
C ALA A 132 6.11 -4.90 9.76
N TYR A 133 7.42 -5.14 9.71
CA TYR A 133 8.03 -6.13 8.82
C TYR A 133 8.78 -7.20 9.63
N HIS A 134 8.39 -8.45 9.44
CA HIS A 134 8.85 -9.62 10.20
C HIS A 134 9.90 -10.46 9.45
N GLY A 135 10.29 -10.07 8.24
CA GLY A 135 11.27 -10.82 7.44
C GLY A 135 12.67 -10.79 8.04
N THR A 136 13.41 -11.89 7.94
CA THR A 136 14.76 -12.03 8.52
C THR A 136 15.82 -12.35 7.47
N GLY A 137 17.07 -11.94 7.71
CA GLY A 137 18.21 -12.21 6.80
C GLY A 137 18.39 -13.70 6.46
N PRO A 138 18.35 -14.63 7.44
CA PRO A 138 18.48 -16.06 7.16
C PRO A 138 17.39 -16.64 6.25
N GLU A 139 16.15 -16.13 6.32
CA GLU A 139 15.09 -16.54 5.39
C GLU A 139 15.43 -16.15 3.95
N LEU A 140 15.91 -14.92 3.73
CA LEU A 140 16.35 -14.46 2.41
C LEU A 140 17.53 -15.28 1.90
N PHE A 141 18.50 -15.59 2.77
CA PHE A 141 19.67 -16.37 2.40
C PHE A 141 19.31 -17.80 1.99
N ARG A 142 18.44 -18.49 2.74
CA ARG A 142 17.93 -19.82 2.38
C ARG A 142 17.15 -19.80 1.06
N GLY A 143 16.34 -18.75 0.85
CA GLY A 143 15.63 -18.55 -0.42
C GLY A 143 16.58 -18.36 -1.60
N PHE A 144 17.64 -17.57 -1.43
CA PHE A 144 18.69 -17.38 -2.43
C PHE A 144 19.42 -18.69 -2.72
N LEU A 145 19.84 -19.45 -1.70
CA LEU A 145 20.53 -20.72 -1.90
C LEU A 145 19.67 -21.72 -2.69
N LYS A 146 18.37 -21.82 -2.38
CA LYS A 146 17.42 -22.64 -3.15
C LYS A 146 17.29 -22.16 -4.59
N ALA A 147 17.15 -20.85 -4.82
CA ALA A 147 17.05 -20.30 -6.17
C ALA A 147 18.34 -20.52 -6.98
N THR A 148 19.50 -20.35 -6.36
CA THR A 148 20.81 -20.60 -6.98
C THR A 148 20.97 -22.08 -7.31
N ALA A 149 20.60 -23.00 -6.41
CA ALA A 149 20.69 -24.42 -6.70
C ALA A 149 19.76 -24.88 -7.83
N VAL A 150 18.50 -24.43 -7.83
CA VAL A 150 17.47 -24.88 -8.78
C VAL A 150 17.55 -24.18 -10.13
N PHE A 151 17.92 -22.91 -10.16
CA PHE A 151 17.94 -22.11 -11.41
C PHE A 151 19.35 -21.60 -11.74
N GLY A 152 20.10 -21.11 -10.75
CA GLY A 152 21.43 -20.51 -10.97
C GLY A 152 22.47 -21.49 -11.51
N ILE A 153 22.61 -22.67 -10.89
CA ILE A 153 23.57 -23.70 -11.32
C ILE A 153 23.19 -24.24 -12.71
N PRO A 154 21.94 -24.69 -12.98
CA PRO A 154 21.57 -25.11 -14.33
C PRO A 154 21.76 -24.03 -15.38
N TYR A 155 21.42 -22.77 -15.06
CA TYR A 155 21.68 -21.64 -15.95
C TYR A 155 23.17 -21.47 -16.26
N ALA A 156 24.03 -21.48 -15.24
CA ALA A 156 25.48 -21.35 -15.42
C ALA A 156 26.07 -22.53 -16.22
N CYS A 157 25.63 -23.76 -15.94
CA CYS A 157 26.04 -24.95 -16.69
C CYS A 157 25.64 -24.85 -18.17
N LEU A 158 24.41 -24.41 -18.48
CA LEU A 158 23.97 -24.24 -19.87
C LEU A 158 24.67 -23.07 -20.56
N ALA A 159 24.91 -21.96 -19.86
CA ALA A 159 25.50 -20.76 -20.43
C ALA A 159 27.03 -20.89 -20.64
N MET A 160 27.74 -21.56 -19.73
CA MET A 160 29.21 -21.61 -19.70
C MET A 160 29.79 -23.01 -19.95
N GLY A 161 29.07 -24.09 -19.62
CA GLY A 161 29.58 -25.46 -19.73
C GLY A 161 30.04 -25.82 -21.14
N PRO A 162 29.21 -25.63 -22.19
CA PRO A 162 29.61 -25.85 -23.58
C PRO A 162 30.84 -25.08 -24.02
N GLN A 163 30.99 -23.85 -23.56
CA GLN A 163 32.13 -23.01 -23.88
C GLN A 163 33.39 -23.48 -23.16
N LEU A 164 33.29 -23.87 -21.89
CA LEU A 164 34.42 -24.35 -21.09
C LEU A 164 34.94 -25.70 -21.59
N LEU A 165 34.05 -26.55 -22.13
CA LEU A 165 34.39 -27.85 -22.70
C LEU A 165 34.85 -27.77 -24.17
N GLY A 166 34.87 -26.58 -24.78
CA GLY A 166 35.26 -26.42 -26.18
C GLY A 166 34.31 -27.09 -27.19
N MET A 167 33.02 -27.22 -26.85
CA MET A 167 32.03 -27.87 -27.72
C MET A 167 31.77 -27.04 -29.00
N GLU A 168 31.23 -27.68 -30.03
CA GLU A 168 30.92 -27.03 -31.30
C GLU A 168 29.96 -25.84 -31.16
N VAL A 169 30.05 -24.89 -32.09
CA VAL A 169 29.31 -23.62 -32.07
C VAL A 169 27.79 -23.82 -32.02
N TRP A 170 27.26 -24.81 -32.75
CA TRP A 170 25.82 -25.11 -32.76
C TRP A 170 25.32 -25.61 -31.39
N ILE A 171 26.14 -26.38 -30.67
CA ILE A 171 25.84 -26.85 -29.30
C ILE A 171 25.88 -25.68 -28.32
N GLN A 172 26.87 -24.79 -28.46
CA GLN A 172 26.93 -23.58 -27.63
C GLN A 172 25.71 -22.67 -27.85
N ALA A 173 25.30 -22.47 -29.10
CA ALA A 173 24.15 -21.65 -29.45
C ALA A 173 22.84 -22.23 -28.89
N SER A 174 22.62 -23.55 -29.05
CA SER A 174 21.42 -24.21 -28.52
C SER A 174 21.36 -24.20 -27.00
N ALA A 175 22.49 -24.43 -26.32
CA ALA A 175 22.57 -24.35 -24.86
C ALA A 175 22.32 -22.93 -24.32
N ARG A 176 22.85 -21.90 -24.99
CA ARG A 176 22.56 -20.49 -24.63
C ARG A 176 21.09 -20.12 -24.85
N PHE A 177 20.47 -20.65 -25.90
CA PHE A 177 19.04 -20.49 -26.12
C PHE A 177 18.23 -21.13 -24.97
N LEU A 178 18.60 -22.35 -24.56
CA LEU A 178 17.96 -23.03 -23.43
C LEU A 178 18.19 -22.29 -22.10
N ALA A 179 19.39 -21.75 -21.87
CA ALA A 179 19.69 -20.90 -20.72
C ALA A 179 18.81 -19.64 -20.70
N GLY A 180 18.61 -19.01 -21.86
CA GLY A 180 17.68 -17.89 -22.03
C GLY A 180 16.24 -18.26 -21.69
N ALA A 181 15.75 -19.40 -22.19
CA ALA A 181 14.41 -19.89 -21.88
C ALA A 181 14.23 -20.17 -20.37
N LEU A 182 15.22 -20.80 -19.73
CA LEU A 182 15.24 -21.02 -18.28
C LEU A 182 15.17 -19.70 -17.50
N PHE A 183 15.93 -18.69 -17.93
CA PHE A 183 15.90 -17.36 -17.29
C PHE A 183 14.53 -16.68 -17.44
N VAL A 184 13.90 -16.77 -18.61
CA VAL A 184 12.56 -16.23 -18.86
C VAL A 184 11.51 -16.88 -17.96
N ILE A 185 11.61 -18.18 -17.70
CA ILE A 185 10.71 -18.93 -16.78
C ILE A 185 10.99 -18.59 -15.31
N PHE A 186 12.25 -18.33 -14.94
CA PHE A 186 12.63 -17.97 -13.57
C PHE A 186 12.01 -16.64 -13.12
N ILE A 187 11.92 -15.63 -14.00
CA ILE A 187 11.39 -14.29 -13.66
C ILE A 187 9.98 -14.33 -13.04
N PRO A 188 8.95 -14.97 -13.63
CA PRO A 188 7.62 -15.00 -13.05
C PRO A 188 7.56 -15.77 -11.72
N ILE A 189 8.31 -16.87 -11.60
CA ILE A 189 8.43 -17.65 -10.36
C ILE A 189 9.01 -16.77 -9.25
N ALA A 190 10.12 -16.09 -9.53
CA ALA A 190 10.76 -15.18 -8.60
C ALA A 190 9.86 -14.00 -8.23
N THR A 191 9.08 -13.47 -9.18
CA THR A 191 8.16 -12.35 -8.95
C THR A 191 7.06 -12.73 -7.96
N VAL A 192 6.37 -13.86 -8.19
CA VAL A 192 5.32 -14.36 -7.29
C VAL A 192 5.90 -14.76 -5.93
N GLY A 193 7.02 -15.48 -5.91
CA GLY A 193 7.70 -15.88 -4.68
C GLY A 193 8.13 -14.68 -3.84
N ALA A 194 8.71 -13.65 -4.46
CA ALA A 194 9.11 -12.43 -3.78
C ALA A 194 7.92 -11.60 -3.29
N ARG A 195 6.83 -11.51 -4.07
CA ARG A 195 5.60 -10.82 -3.67
C ARG A 195 4.96 -11.53 -2.46
N ARG A 196 4.83 -12.86 -2.53
CA ARG A 196 4.30 -13.70 -1.45
C ARG A 196 5.13 -13.55 -0.18
N TYR A 197 6.45 -13.68 -0.27
CA TYR A 197 7.36 -13.51 0.87
C TYR A 197 7.24 -12.12 1.51
N ARG A 198 7.18 -11.05 0.70
CA ARG A 198 7.07 -9.68 1.24
C ARG A 198 5.75 -9.45 1.96
N LEU A 199 4.63 -9.88 1.38
CA LEU A 199 3.31 -9.66 1.97
C LEU A 199 3.10 -10.48 3.24
N THR A 200 3.45 -11.77 3.26
CA THR A 200 3.29 -12.61 4.46
C THR A 200 4.14 -12.18 5.65
N ARG A 201 5.20 -11.41 5.39
CA ARG A 201 6.06 -10.81 6.41
C ARG A 201 5.71 -9.35 6.73
N THR A 202 4.66 -8.80 6.13
CA THR A 202 4.16 -7.45 6.43
C THR A 202 2.90 -7.54 7.27
N SER A 203 2.80 -6.71 8.31
CA SER A 203 1.59 -6.56 9.11
C SER A 203 1.26 -5.08 9.34
N TRP A 204 -0.02 -4.78 9.48
CA TRP A 204 -0.54 -3.44 9.80
C TRP A 204 -1.72 -3.60 10.77
N ARG A 205 -1.77 -2.80 11.84
CA ARG A 205 -2.72 -2.98 12.97
C ARG A 205 -2.71 -4.39 13.59
N GLY A 206 -1.55 -5.06 13.57
CA GLY A 206 -1.43 -6.47 13.98
C GLY A 206 -1.96 -7.50 12.98
N ILE A 207 -2.62 -7.07 11.90
CA ILE A 207 -3.18 -7.95 10.86
C ILE A 207 -2.11 -8.23 9.80
N ARG A 208 -1.91 -9.50 9.46
CA ARG A 208 -0.92 -9.91 8.45
C ARG A 208 -1.47 -9.74 7.03
N CYS A 209 -0.63 -9.22 6.15
CA CYS A 209 -0.89 -9.23 4.72
C CYS A 209 -0.60 -10.63 4.15
N SER A 210 -1.21 -10.97 3.03
CA SER A 210 -0.99 -12.25 2.35
C SER A 210 -1.08 -12.09 0.84
N PHE A 211 -0.59 -13.10 0.11
CA PHE A 211 -0.68 -13.17 -1.34
C PHE A 211 -1.21 -14.54 -1.74
N VAL A 212 -2.42 -14.59 -2.29
CA VAL A 212 -3.15 -15.83 -2.60
C VAL A 212 -3.11 -16.14 -4.12
N GLY A 213 -2.08 -15.65 -4.82
CA GLY A 213 -1.94 -15.87 -6.26
C GLY A 213 -1.20 -17.18 -6.58
N SER A 214 -1.73 -17.94 -7.55
CA SER A 214 -1.08 -19.15 -8.07
C SER A 214 0.12 -18.80 -8.95
N ALA A 215 1.27 -19.42 -8.68
CA ALA A 215 2.48 -19.21 -9.48
C ALA A 215 2.29 -19.66 -10.92
N TRP A 216 1.57 -20.77 -11.15
CA TRP A 216 1.34 -21.32 -12.47
C TRP A 216 0.47 -20.44 -13.36
N GLN A 217 -0.59 -19.84 -12.79
CA GLN A 217 -1.42 -18.88 -13.51
C GLN A 217 -0.61 -17.65 -13.93
N TYR A 218 0.27 -17.15 -13.05
CA TYR A 218 1.14 -16.03 -13.38
C TYR A 218 2.20 -16.39 -14.43
N ILE A 219 2.76 -17.60 -14.40
CA ILE A 219 3.71 -18.08 -15.42
C ILE A 219 3.04 -18.10 -16.79
N LYS A 220 1.83 -18.65 -16.91
CA LYS A 220 1.07 -18.64 -18.18
C LYS A 220 0.84 -17.22 -18.68
N LEU A 221 0.36 -16.33 -17.81
CA LEU A 221 0.14 -14.92 -18.14
C LEU A 221 1.43 -14.21 -18.57
N TYR A 222 2.54 -14.49 -17.88
CA TYR A 222 3.84 -13.93 -18.19
C TYR A 222 4.38 -14.41 -19.53
N LEU A 223 4.34 -15.72 -19.81
CA LEU A 223 4.85 -16.32 -21.04
C LEU A 223 4.02 -15.93 -22.26
N THR A 224 2.68 -16.02 -22.18
CA THR A 224 1.80 -15.58 -23.27
C THR A 224 2.00 -14.08 -23.55
N GLY A 225 2.08 -13.26 -22.50
CA GLY A 225 2.31 -11.84 -22.65
C GLY A 225 3.70 -11.50 -23.21
N ALA A 226 4.75 -12.21 -22.80
CA ALA A 226 6.09 -12.05 -23.34
C ALA A 226 6.14 -12.42 -24.84
N LEU A 227 5.51 -13.54 -25.23
CA LEU A 227 5.42 -13.97 -26.63
C LEU A 227 4.68 -12.92 -27.48
N LEU A 228 3.50 -12.47 -27.04
CA LEU A 228 2.74 -11.44 -27.74
C LEU A 228 3.51 -10.11 -27.83
N ASN A 229 4.25 -9.75 -26.78
CA ASN A 229 5.06 -8.55 -26.76
C ASN A 229 6.21 -8.63 -27.79
N VAL A 230 6.83 -9.79 -27.98
CA VAL A 230 7.84 -10.00 -29.02
C VAL A 230 7.23 -9.94 -30.41
N ILE A 231 6.12 -10.65 -30.65
CA ILE A 231 5.43 -10.69 -31.95
C ILE A 231 4.96 -9.29 -32.38
N THR A 232 4.52 -8.45 -31.44
CA THR A 232 4.02 -7.09 -31.70
C THR A 232 5.09 -6.01 -31.60
N VAL A 233 6.37 -6.39 -31.53
CA VAL A 233 7.52 -5.46 -31.43
C VAL A 233 7.36 -4.46 -30.27
N GLY A 234 6.89 -4.96 -29.11
CA GLY A 234 6.70 -4.16 -27.89
C GLY A 234 5.36 -3.42 -27.79
N THR A 235 4.56 -3.36 -28.86
CA THR A 235 3.31 -2.58 -28.89
C THR A 235 2.25 -3.13 -27.93
N TYR A 236 2.29 -4.44 -27.62
CA TYR A 236 1.39 -5.08 -26.66
C TYR A 236 1.74 -4.80 -25.18
N TYR A 237 2.89 -4.17 -24.90
CA TYR A 237 3.37 -3.90 -23.55
C TYR A 237 2.34 -3.26 -22.59
N PRO A 238 1.58 -2.20 -22.94
CA PRO A 238 0.62 -1.59 -22.01
C PRO A 238 -0.51 -2.53 -21.58
N PHE A 239 -0.97 -3.42 -22.48
CA PHE A 239 -1.95 -4.46 -22.16
C PHE A 239 -1.35 -5.54 -21.25
N TYR A 240 -0.12 -5.94 -21.56
CA TYR A 240 0.62 -6.91 -20.75
C TYR A 240 0.92 -6.38 -19.33
N ASP A 241 1.36 -5.14 -19.19
CA ASP A 241 1.67 -4.49 -17.91
C ASP A 241 0.40 -4.35 -17.06
N ALA A 242 -0.71 -3.89 -17.65
CA ALA A 242 -2.00 -3.80 -16.96
C ALA A 242 -2.47 -5.17 -16.45
N ARG A 243 -2.45 -6.22 -17.28
CA ARG A 243 -2.86 -7.59 -16.86
C ARG A 243 -1.96 -8.16 -15.77
N ARG A 244 -0.65 -7.88 -15.79
CA ARG A 244 0.27 -8.25 -14.71
C ARG A 244 -0.07 -7.53 -13.41
N GLN A 245 -0.39 -6.24 -13.48
CA GLN A 245 -0.80 -5.49 -12.29
C GLN A 245 -2.14 -5.97 -11.75
N THR A 246 -3.13 -6.23 -12.61
CA THR A 246 -4.40 -6.83 -12.20
C THR A 246 -4.14 -8.10 -11.38
N PHE A 247 -3.32 -9.02 -11.90
CA PHE A 247 -3.00 -10.26 -11.20
C PHE A 247 -2.29 -10.03 -9.85
N LEU A 248 -1.27 -9.17 -9.82
CA LEU A 248 -0.47 -8.95 -8.60
C LEU A 248 -1.26 -8.20 -7.51
N ILE A 249 -2.15 -7.29 -7.89
CA ILE A 249 -2.96 -6.51 -6.96
C ILE A 249 -4.14 -7.33 -6.48
N SER A 250 -4.92 -7.96 -7.38
CA SER A 250 -6.13 -8.71 -7.02
C SER A 250 -5.89 -9.88 -6.05
N HIS A 251 -4.69 -10.47 -6.12
CA HIS A 251 -4.30 -11.57 -5.24
C HIS A 251 -3.55 -11.10 -3.98
N SER A 252 -3.32 -9.79 -3.80
CA SER A 252 -2.80 -9.23 -2.55
C SER A 252 -3.97 -9.01 -1.57
N ARG A 253 -3.80 -9.42 -0.30
CA ARG A 253 -4.82 -9.28 0.76
C ARG A 253 -4.24 -8.66 2.03
N VAL A 254 -5.09 -7.99 2.79
CA VAL A 254 -4.83 -7.56 4.16
C VAL A 254 -5.92 -8.16 5.04
N GLY A 255 -5.55 -9.09 5.93
CA GLY A 255 -6.55 -9.83 6.71
C GLY A 255 -7.53 -10.56 5.79
N ASN A 256 -8.82 -10.32 6.00
CA ASN A 256 -9.94 -10.90 5.26
C ASN A 256 -10.31 -10.16 3.96
N GLN A 257 -9.70 -9.02 3.63
CA GLN A 257 -10.05 -8.21 2.44
C GLN A 257 -8.96 -8.26 1.37
N SER A 258 -9.37 -8.29 0.10
CA SER A 258 -8.48 -8.21 -1.08
C SER A 258 -8.41 -6.80 -1.66
N PHE A 259 -7.28 -6.48 -2.29
CA PHE A 259 -7.23 -5.35 -3.20
C PHE A 259 -7.90 -5.73 -4.52
N HIS A 260 -8.45 -4.74 -5.23
CA HIS A 260 -9.02 -4.90 -6.56
C HIS A 260 -8.38 -3.90 -7.51
N PHE A 261 -8.28 -4.28 -8.78
CA PHE A 261 -7.71 -3.43 -9.82
C PHE A 261 -8.56 -3.50 -11.09
N ASP A 262 -9.15 -2.36 -11.50
CA ASP A 262 -10.06 -2.25 -12.64
C ASP A 262 -9.41 -1.60 -13.89
N GLY A 263 -8.10 -1.32 -13.83
CA GLY A 263 -7.37 -0.65 -14.91
C GLY A 263 -7.18 -1.51 -16.16
N GLN A 264 -7.30 -0.87 -17.32
CA GLN A 264 -7.20 -1.45 -18.65
C GLN A 264 -6.02 -0.88 -19.45
N GLY A 265 -5.28 -1.75 -20.14
CA GLY A 265 -4.10 -1.32 -20.91
C GLY A 265 -4.39 -0.38 -22.07
N ARG A 266 -5.63 -0.38 -22.60
CA ARG A 266 -6.03 0.50 -23.71
C ARG A 266 -5.96 1.98 -23.34
N ASP A 267 -6.22 2.31 -22.07
CA ASP A 267 -6.25 3.69 -21.58
C ASP A 267 -4.84 4.30 -21.51
N LEU A 268 -3.81 3.45 -21.42
CA LEU A 268 -2.40 3.83 -21.42
C LEU A 268 -1.73 3.62 -22.79
N ALA A 269 -2.37 2.91 -23.73
CA ALA A 269 -1.76 2.50 -24.99
C ALA A 269 -1.36 3.70 -25.87
N LYS A 270 -2.24 4.72 -25.98
CA LYS A 270 -1.94 5.93 -26.75
C LYS A 270 -0.73 6.68 -26.19
N ASP A 271 -0.68 6.88 -24.87
CA ASP A 271 0.44 7.57 -24.23
C ASP A 271 1.74 6.79 -24.32
N PHE A 272 1.65 5.45 -24.24
CA PHE A 272 2.80 4.58 -24.43
C PHE A 272 3.37 4.73 -25.85
N CYS A 273 2.53 4.62 -26.88
CA CYS A 273 2.97 4.80 -28.27
C CYS A 273 3.55 6.20 -28.51
N LEU A 274 2.93 7.24 -27.95
CA LEU A 274 3.45 8.60 -28.02
C LEU A 274 4.83 8.71 -27.36
N ALA A 275 5.01 8.10 -26.18
CA ALA A 275 6.27 8.12 -25.45
C ALA A 275 7.38 7.36 -26.20
N VAL A 276 7.07 6.21 -26.79
CA VAL A 276 8.00 5.48 -27.69
C VAL A 276 8.40 6.35 -28.88
N LEU A 277 7.42 6.94 -29.58
CA LEU A 277 7.67 7.77 -30.76
C LEU A 277 8.50 9.02 -30.43
N LEU A 278 8.25 9.65 -29.27
CA LEU A 278 8.98 10.83 -28.81
C LEU A 278 10.34 10.48 -28.17
N THR A 279 10.65 9.21 -27.94
CA THR A 279 11.92 8.79 -27.29
C THR A 279 13.17 9.30 -28.02
N PRO A 280 13.33 9.13 -29.35
CA PRO A 280 14.52 9.64 -30.05
C PRO A 280 14.63 11.17 -30.00
N PHE A 281 13.51 11.88 -30.04
CA PHE A 281 13.49 13.35 -30.05
C PHE A 281 13.71 13.98 -28.67
N ALA A 282 13.19 13.34 -27.62
CA ALA A 282 13.26 13.84 -26.25
C ALA A 282 14.38 13.20 -25.42
N PHE A 283 15.29 12.44 -26.04
CA PHE A 283 16.35 11.67 -25.36
C PHE A 283 15.82 10.83 -24.18
N GLY A 284 14.61 10.26 -24.33
CA GLY A 284 13.94 9.47 -23.29
C GLY A 284 13.37 10.25 -22.10
N LEU A 285 13.51 11.58 -22.05
CA LEU A 285 13.00 12.42 -20.95
C LEU A 285 11.47 12.30 -20.81
N ASN A 286 10.75 12.07 -21.91
CA ASN A 286 9.30 11.86 -21.92
C ASN A 286 8.86 10.65 -21.06
N TRP A 287 9.74 9.67 -20.80
CA TRP A 287 9.40 8.50 -19.99
C TRP A 287 9.09 8.86 -18.53
N PHE A 288 9.55 10.00 -18.02
CA PHE A 288 9.15 10.47 -16.69
C PHE A 288 7.68 10.88 -16.64
N TRP A 289 7.15 11.51 -17.69
CA TRP A 289 5.73 11.87 -17.78
C TRP A 289 4.86 10.64 -17.95
N TYR A 290 5.25 9.71 -18.83
CA TYR A 290 4.56 8.44 -18.97
C TYR A 290 4.59 7.64 -17.66
N SER A 291 5.74 7.57 -16.98
CA SER A 291 5.85 6.86 -15.70
C SER A 291 4.97 7.49 -14.62
N ALA A 292 4.91 8.82 -14.52
CA ALA A 292 4.02 9.49 -13.59
C ALA A 292 2.54 9.26 -13.94
N LYS A 293 2.17 9.36 -15.24
CA LYS A 293 0.80 9.05 -15.70
C LYS A 293 0.41 7.61 -15.41
N ARG A 294 1.29 6.64 -15.70
CA ARG A 294 1.08 5.22 -15.39
C ARG A 294 0.91 5.01 -13.88
N GLN A 295 1.73 5.65 -13.05
CA GLN A 295 1.60 5.54 -11.59
C GLN A 295 0.28 6.13 -11.09
N ARG A 296 -0.13 7.29 -11.58
CA ARG A 296 -1.46 7.88 -11.29
C ARG A 296 -2.58 6.93 -11.65
N TYR A 297 -2.58 6.48 -12.90
CA TYR A 297 -3.57 5.54 -13.42
C TYR A 297 -3.64 4.27 -12.57
N TYR A 298 -2.50 3.67 -12.20
CA TYR A 298 -2.51 2.45 -11.40
C TYR A 298 -3.04 2.65 -9.98
N TRP A 299 -2.72 3.76 -9.32
CA TRP A 299 -3.26 4.02 -7.99
C TRP A 299 -4.76 4.33 -8.05
N GLU A 300 -5.23 5.15 -8.99
CA GLU A 300 -6.64 5.51 -9.20
C GLU A 300 -7.54 4.29 -9.51
N HIS A 301 -6.97 3.30 -10.19
CA HIS A 301 -7.63 2.03 -10.52
C HIS A 301 -7.37 0.94 -9.49
N THR A 302 -6.69 1.24 -8.37
CA THR A 302 -6.57 0.30 -7.25
C THR A 302 -7.59 0.66 -6.18
N SER A 303 -8.43 -0.30 -5.83
CA SER A 303 -9.35 -0.19 -4.70
C SER A 303 -9.02 -1.20 -3.60
N PHE A 304 -9.40 -0.84 -2.38
CA PHE A 304 -9.33 -1.68 -1.20
C PHE A 304 -10.63 -1.50 -0.42
N ALA A 305 -11.38 -2.59 -0.26
CA ALA A 305 -12.78 -2.54 0.14
C ALA A 305 -13.56 -1.54 -0.75
N GLU A 306 -14.25 -0.57 -0.15
CA GLU A 306 -15.04 0.45 -0.86
C GLU A 306 -14.28 1.75 -1.15
N SER A 307 -12.96 1.77 -0.94
CA SER A 307 -12.13 2.97 -1.09
C SER A 307 -11.08 2.81 -2.17
N ARG A 308 -10.72 3.94 -2.79
CA ARG A 308 -9.74 4.01 -3.86
C ARG A 308 -8.50 4.79 -3.42
N PHE A 309 -7.37 4.43 -3.98
CA PHE A 309 -6.17 5.26 -3.89
C PHE A 309 -6.25 6.34 -4.96
N ALA A 310 -5.66 7.50 -4.67
CA ALA A 310 -5.39 8.53 -5.65
C ALA A 310 -3.94 8.96 -5.52
N PHE A 311 -3.32 9.29 -6.64
CA PHE A 311 -1.93 9.72 -6.68
C PHE A 311 -1.85 11.04 -7.44
N THR A 312 -1.29 12.09 -6.83
CA THR A 312 -1.28 13.45 -7.41
C THR A 312 0.04 13.82 -8.07
N GLY A 313 1.07 12.97 -7.98
CA GLY A 313 2.43 13.29 -8.44
C GLY A 313 2.54 13.53 -9.94
N THR A 314 3.26 14.59 -10.32
CA THR A 314 3.42 15.02 -11.71
C THR A 314 4.69 14.46 -12.36
N GLY A 315 4.73 14.49 -13.70
CA GLY A 315 5.91 14.08 -14.48
C GLY A 315 7.14 14.96 -14.22
N GLY A 316 6.94 16.27 -14.08
CA GLY A 316 8.02 17.23 -13.80
C GLY A 316 8.64 17.02 -12.41
N GLU A 317 7.82 16.80 -11.39
CA GLU A 317 8.31 16.51 -10.04
C GLU A 317 9.06 15.18 -9.98
N LEU A 318 8.54 14.14 -10.65
CA LEU A 318 9.21 12.85 -10.75
C LEU A 318 10.54 12.97 -11.49
N CYS A 319 10.57 13.70 -12.61
CA CYS A 319 11.78 13.97 -13.38
C CYS A 319 12.83 14.68 -12.50
N ARG A 320 12.45 15.78 -11.84
CA ARG A 320 13.31 16.53 -10.91
C ARG A 320 13.84 15.63 -9.79
N LEU A 321 12.97 14.82 -9.18
CA LEU A 321 13.36 13.88 -8.13
C LEU A 321 14.40 12.87 -8.63
N LYS A 322 14.16 12.26 -9.80
CA LYS A 322 15.06 11.22 -10.36
C LYS A 322 16.39 11.81 -10.80
N LEU A 323 16.40 12.96 -11.49
CA LEU A 323 17.63 13.62 -11.91
C LEU A 323 18.49 14.03 -10.71
N VAL A 324 17.90 14.70 -9.70
CA VAL A 324 18.62 15.06 -8.48
C VAL A 324 19.15 13.83 -7.76
N ASN A 325 18.37 12.75 -7.67
CA ASN A 325 18.82 11.51 -7.04
C ASN A 325 19.99 10.87 -7.81
N VAL A 326 19.97 10.89 -9.15
CA VAL A 326 21.09 10.40 -9.97
C VAL A 326 22.33 11.26 -9.74
N CYS A 327 22.22 12.59 -9.77
CA CYS A 327 23.33 13.49 -9.47
C CYS A 327 23.92 13.20 -8.08
N LEU A 328 23.08 13.09 -7.05
CA LEU A 328 23.50 12.75 -5.69
C LEU A 328 24.26 11.42 -5.66
N LEU A 329 23.76 10.37 -6.33
CA LEU A 329 24.42 9.07 -6.37
C LEU A 329 25.77 9.13 -7.11
N VAL A 330 25.85 9.85 -8.22
CA VAL A 330 27.09 9.96 -9.01
C VAL A 330 28.16 10.74 -8.23
N PHE A 331 27.83 11.93 -7.73
CA PHE A 331 28.78 12.77 -6.99
C PHE A 331 29.22 12.21 -5.64
N THR A 332 28.42 11.32 -5.03
CA THR A 332 28.78 10.65 -3.78
C THR A 332 29.26 9.21 -3.98
N LEU A 333 29.50 8.77 -5.22
CA LEU A 333 29.90 7.39 -5.54
C LEU A 333 28.97 6.33 -4.90
N GLY A 334 27.67 6.63 -4.84
CA GLY A 334 26.63 5.77 -4.29
C GLY A 334 26.36 5.94 -2.79
N PHE A 335 27.18 6.67 -2.03
CA PHE A 335 26.97 6.88 -0.59
C PHE A 335 25.64 7.60 -0.29
N ALA A 336 25.10 8.39 -1.22
CA ALA A 336 23.79 9.05 -1.07
C ALA A 336 22.58 8.12 -1.19
N TRP A 337 22.76 6.81 -1.39
CA TRP A 337 21.66 5.84 -1.53
C TRP A 337 20.59 5.90 -0.41
N PRO A 338 20.95 6.08 0.88
CA PRO A 338 19.97 6.25 1.95
C PRO A 338 19.06 7.47 1.76
N TRP A 339 19.62 8.64 1.46
CA TRP A 339 18.85 9.87 1.26
C TRP A 339 17.96 9.78 0.02
N THR A 340 18.45 9.21 -1.08
CA THR A 340 17.63 9.03 -2.29
C THR A 340 16.48 8.05 -2.04
N THR A 341 16.69 6.99 -1.25
CA THR A 341 15.62 6.06 -0.84
C THR A 341 14.54 6.78 -0.03
N ILE A 342 14.94 7.60 0.94
CA ILE A 342 14.03 8.40 1.76
C ILE A 342 13.26 9.43 0.93
N ARG A 343 13.94 10.15 0.01
CA ARG A 343 13.31 11.10 -0.91
C ARG A 343 12.26 10.42 -1.81
N ASN A 344 12.54 9.21 -2.31
CA ASN A 344 11.55 8.45 -3.07
C ASN A 344 10.35 8.03 -2.22
N ALA A 345 10.58 7.61 -0.97
CA ALA A 345 9.50 7.23 -0.06
C ALA A 345 8.60 8.44 0.26
N HIS A 346 9.18 9.58 0.63
CA HIS A 346 8.45 10.83 0.86
C HIS A 346 7.62 11.22 -0.37
N PHE A 347 8.22 11.24 -1.56
CA PHE A 347 7.50 11.56 -2.79
C PHE A 347 6.29 10.64 -3.01
N ILE A 348 6.42 9.34 -2.79
CA ILE A 348 5.30 8.41 -2.97
C ILE A 348 4.19 8.69 -1.95
N PHE A 349 4.53 8.79 -0.67
CA PHE A 349 3.52 8.92 0.40
C PHE A 349 2.88 10.30 0.48
N GLU A 350 3.61 11.37 0.14
CA GLU A 350 3.08 12.74 0.07
C GLU A 350 2.00 12.89 -1.01
N HIS A 351 2.16 12.18 -2.13
CA HIS A 351 1.22 12.22 -3.25
C HIS A 351 0.15 11.13 -3.18
N LEU A 352 0.25 10.19 -2.23
CA LEU A 352 -0.68 9.07 -2.12
C LEU A 352 -1.77 9.38 -1.09
N THR A 353 -3.01 9.43 -1.56
CA THR A 353 -4.20 9.64 -0.73
C THR A 353 -5.15 8.47 -0.84
N PHE A 354 -5.86 8.17 0.23
CA PHE A 354 -6.88 7.12 0.30
C PHE A 354 -8.25 7.76 0.53
N THR A 355 -9.12 7.62 -0.46
CA THR A 355 -10.44 8.27 -0.49
C THR A 355 -11.54 7.22 -0.49
N GLY A 356 -12.50 7.37 0.43
CA GLY A 356 -13.73 6.58 0.45
C GLY A 356 -14.18 6.19 1.87
N PRO A 357 -15.37 5.59 2.01
CA PRO A 357 -16.01 5.31 3.29
C PRO A 357 -15.44 4.07 4.00
N ALA A 358 -14.30 3.50 3.56
CA ALA A 358 -13.83 2.22 4.08
C ALA A 358 -13.65 2.26 5.60
N ASN A 359 -14.46 1.43 6.25
CA ASN A 359 -14.36 1.18 7.67
C ASN A 359 -13.23 0.17 7.91
N LEU A 360 -12.05 0.71 8.20
CA LEU A 360 -10.83 -0.07 8.46
C LEU A 360 -10.91 -0.90 9.74
N ASP A 361 -11.89 -0.65 10.61
CA ASP A 361 -12.08 -1.39 11.87
C ASP A 361 -12.79 -2.74 11.66
N THR A 362 -13.38 -2.96 10.47
CA THR A 362 -13.96 -4.26 10.09
C THR A 362 -12.91 -5.30 9.68
N LEU A 363 -11.66 -4.88 9.52
CA LEU A 363 -10.58 -5.77 9.12
C LEU A 363 -10.26 -6.76 10.24
N THR A 364 -10.35 -8.04 9.92
CA THR A 364 -9.99 -9.13 10.83
C THR A 364 -8.95 -10.01 10.18
N GLN A 365 -8.18 -10.73 11.00
CA GLN A 365 -7.22 -11.70 10.50
C GLN A 365 -7.98 -12.82 9.76
N ALA A 366 -7.61 -13.10 8.51
CA ALA A 366 -8.20 -14.22 7.77
C ALA A 366 -7.97 -15.53 8.54
N THR A 367 -9.06 -16.26 8.80
CA THR A 367 -9.02 -17.59 9.38
C THR A 367 -8.39 -18.57 8.39
N ALA A 368 -7.62 -19.54 8.91
CA ALA A 368 -6.78 -20.45 8.13
C ALA A 368 -7.55 -21.25 7.06
N SER A 369 -8.86 -21.46 7.22
CA SER A 369 -9.72 -22.19 6.29
C SER A 369 -10.00 -21.48 4.95
N SER A 370 -9.68 -20.20 4.81
CA SER A 370 -9.90 -19.42 3.58
C SER A 370 -8.72 -19.41 2.61
N VAL A 371 -7.60 -20.06 2.97
CA VAL A 371 -6.33 -20.02 2.22
C VAL A 371 -6.16 -21.19 1.24
N ASP A 372 -6.84 -22.32 1.48
CA ASP A 372 -6.63 -23.56 0.71
C ASP A 372 -7.59 -23.76 -0.49
N ASN A 373 -8.62 -22.92 -0.66
CA ASN A 373 -9.63 -23.07 -1.71
C ASN A 373 -9.50 -22.07 -2.88
N GLY A 374 -8.30 -21.59 -3.21
CA GLY A 374 -8.06 -20.56 -4.25
C GLY A 374 -7.05 -20.93 -5.32
#